data_AF-A0A2V5T0N9-F1
#
_entry.id   AF-A0A2V5T0N9-F1
#
_cell.length_a   1.000
_cell.length_b   1.000
_cell.length_c   1.000
_cell.angle_alpha   90.00
_cell.angle_beta   90.00
_cell.angle_gamma   90.00
#
_symmetry.space_group_name_H-M   'P 1'
#
loop_
_entity.id
_entity.type
_entity.pdbx_description
1 polymer ?
#
loop_
_entity_poly.entity_id
_entity_poly.type
_entity_poly.pdbx_seq_one_letter_code
_entity_poly.pdbx_strand_id
1 'polypeptide(L)'
;NASPKETYIAGDVEDVEAAVSAANVEIAGDTAATTMIVDPPATGLSANVRKAIVDLAPDALIYVSCNPPTLARDLKELCEKFTIDSVTPLDMFPQTAEIEVAVHLHA
;
A
#
# COMPACT_ATOMS: atom_id res chain seq x y z
N ASN A 1 5.19 -18.49 -3.25
CA ASN A 1 4.90 -18.94 -4.63
C ASN A 1 3.71 -18.16 -5.14
N ALA A 2 3.95 -17.20 -6.04
CA ALA A 2 2.89 -16.39 -6.61
C ALA A 2 1.99 -17.22 -7.54
N SER A 3 0.70 -16.92 -7.57
CA SER A 3 -0.17 -17.43 -8.63
C SER A 3 0.15 -16.76 -9.97
N PRO A 4 -0.34 -17.25 -11.12
CA PRO A 4 -0.13 -16.61 -12.42
C PRO A 4 -0.69 -15.18 -12.52
N LYS A 5 -1.50 -14.74 -11.55
CA LYS A 5 -2.11 -13.41 -11.48
C LYS A 5 -1.47 -12.52 -10.42
N GLU A 6 -0.43 -13.01 -9.74
CA GLU A 6 0.23 -12.31 -8.65
C GLU A 6 1.71 -12.14 -8.97
N THR A 7 2.24 -10.96 -8.63
CA THR A 7 3.67 -10.69 -8.67
C THR A 7 4.10 -10.25 -7.27
N TYR A 8 5.00 -10.99 -6.65
CA TYR A 8 5.58 -10.63 -5.36
C TYR A 8 6.96 -10.03 -5.59
N ILE A 9 7.17 -8.82 -5.08
CA ILE A 9 8.45 -8.14 -5.13
C ILE A 9 8.92 -8.01 -3.68
N ALA A 10 9.97 -8.76 -3.33
CA ALA A 10 10.61 -8.66 -2.02
C ALA A 10 11.76 -7.64 -2.09
N GLY A 11 11.75 -6.64 -1.22
CA GLY A 11 12.77 -5.59 -1.13
C GLY A 11 12.56 -4.70 0.09
N ASP A 12 13.57 -3.89 0.44
CA ASP A 12 13.44 -2.88 1.50
C ASP A 12 12.49 -1.76 1.06
N VAL A 13 11.65 -1.25 1.96
CA VAL A 13 10.67 -0.18 1.67
C VAL A 13 11.37 1.13 1.25
N GLU A 14 12.61 1.32 1.70
CA GLU A 14 13.46 2.45 1.28
C GLU A 14 14.09 2.24 -0.10
N ASP A 15 14.32 0.98 -0.51
CA ASP A 15 14.76 0.59 -1.86
C ASP A 15 13.60 0.42 -2.85
N VAL A 16 12.38 0.79 -2.45
CA VAL A 16 11.20 0.83 -3.35
C VAL A 16 11.36 1.91 -4.42
N GLU A 17 12.33 2.82 -4.32
CA GLU A 17 12.76 3.62 -5.48
C GLU A 17 13.24 2.73 -6.65
N ALA A 18 13.81 1.55 -6.41
CA ALA A 18 14.07 0.56 -7.45
C ALA A 18 12.81 -0.26 -7.80
N ALA A 19 11.97 -0.60 -6.81
CA ALA A 19 10.74 -1.38 -7.05
C ALA A 19 9.64 -0.59 -7.79
N VAL A 20 9.67 0.74 -7.72
CA VAL A 20 8.67 1.64 -8.30
C VAL A 20 9.27 2.62 -9.33
N SER A 21 10.57 2.91 -9.37
CA SER A 21 11.15 3.45 -10.63
C SER A 21 11.19 2.38 -11.72
N ALA A 22 11.19 1.11 -11.34
CA ALA A 22 10.74 0.02 -12.17
C ALA A 22 9.21 0.00 -12.33
N ALA A 23 8.45 1.10 -12.24
CA ALA A 23 7.08 1.25 -12.78
C ALA A 23 7.04 1.28 -14.33
N ASN A 24 8.14 0.90 -14.96
CA ASN A 24 8.11 -0.07 -16.06
C ASN A 24 7.86 -1.50 -15.52
N VAL A 25 7.03 -1.65 -14.47
CA VAL A 25 6.56 -2.95 -14.02
C VAL A 25 5.68 -3.27 -15.19
N GLU A 26 6.07 -4.25 -15.99
CA GLU A 26 5.10 -4.94 -16.81
C GLU A 26 4.13 -5.58 -15.81
N ILE A 27 3.25 -4.77 -15.22
CA ILE A 27 2.00 -5.27 -14.69
C ILE A 27 1.43 -5.89 -15.94
N ALA A 28 1.46 -7.22 -15.98
CA ALA A 28 0.98 -7.99 -17.11
C ALA A 28 -0.53 -7.79 -17.17
N GLY A 29 -0.99 -6.63 -17.64
CA GLY A 29 -2.37 -6.19 -17.51
C GLY A 29 -2.57 -4.68 -17.44
N ASP A 30 -3.84 -4.30 -17.43
CA ASP A 30 -4.31 -2.92 -17.29
C ASP A 30 -4.15 -2.45 -15.83
N THR A 31 -3.46 -1.33 -15.63
CA THR A 31 -3.29 -0.72 -14.31
C THR A 31 -4.64 -0.35 -13.68
N ALA A 32 -5.62 0.01 -14.53
CA ALA A 32 -7.00 0.28 -14.14
C ALA A 32 -7.81 -0.99 -13.79
N ALA A 33 -7.17 -2.17 -13.77
CA ALA A 33 -7.74 -3.42 -13.29
C ALA A 33 -6.84 -4.11 -12.24
N THR A 34 -5.91 -3.35 -11.64
CA THR A 34 -4.92 -3.89 -10.71
C THR A 34 -5.21 -3.49 -9.26
N THR A 35 -5.07 -4.45 -8.35
CA THR A 35 -5.07 -4.20 -6.90
C THR A 35 -3.63 -4.23 -6.37
N MET A 36 -3.22 -3.17 -5.69
CA MET A 36 -1.93 -3.09 -5.00
C MET A 36 -2.13 -3.32 -3.50
N ILE A 37 -1.24 -4.08 -2.86
CA ILE A 37 -1.23 -4.28 -1.41
C ILE A 37 0.11 -3.76 -0.87
N VAL A 38 0.07 -2.93 0.16
CA VAL A 38 1.26 -2.40 0.84
C VAL A 38 1.19 -2.69 2.34
N ASP A 39 2.29 -3.19 2.88
CA ASP A 39 2.50 -3.48 4.31
C ASP A 39 3.87 -2.91 4.73
N PRO A 40 3.96 -1.58 4.94
CA PRO A 40 5.21 -0.90 5.24
C PRO A 40 5.66 -1.10 6.70
N PRO A 41 6.92 -0.78 7.03
CA PRO A 41 7.37 -0.70 8.41
C PRO A 41 6.56 0.34 9.22
N ALA A 42 6.71 0.33 10.54
CA ALA A 42 5.98 1.23 11.44
C ALA A 42 6.17 2.73 11.13
N THR A 43 7.24 3.12 10.43
CA THR A 43 7.48 4.49 9.94
C THR A 43 6.55 4.92 8.79
N GLY A 44 5.81 3.97 8.21
CA GLY A 44 4.91 4.14 7.07
C GLY A 44 5.66 4.13 5.73
N LEU A 45 4.96 4.53 4.66
CA LEU A 45 5.57 4.69 3.35
C LEU A 45 6.50 5.91 3.31
N SER A 46 7.53 5.86 2.46
CA SER A 46 8.30 7.05 2.15
C SER A 46 7.51 7.98 1.22
N ALA A 47 7.85 9.27 1.21
CA ALA A 47 7.18 10.25 0.35
C ALA A 47 7.27 9.90 -1.15
N ASN A 48 8.42 9.36 -1.58
CA ASN A 48 8.64 8.98 -2.98
C ASN A 48 7.74 7.80 -3.37
N VAL A 49 7.56 6.83 -2.46
CA VAL A 49 6.66 5.70 -2.69
C VAL A 49 5.19 6.15 -2.75
N ARG A 50 4.75 7.00 -1.82
CA ARG A 50 3.38 7.53 -1.85
C ARG A 50 3.09 8.28 -3.15
N LYS A 51 4.00 9.16 -3.56
CA LYS A 51 3.88 9.89 -4.83
C LYS A 51 3.76 8.93 -6.01
N ALA A 52 4.60 7.90 -6.06
CA ALA A 52 4.59 6.99 -7.18
C ALA A 52 3.35 6.08 -7.22
N ILE A 53 2.75 5.73 -6.06
CA ILE A 53 1.44 5.06 -6.01
C ILE A 53 0.34 5.97 -6.57
N VAL A 54 0.35 7.26 -6.21
CA VAL A 54 -0.58 8.28 -6.75
C VAL A 54 -0.40 8.48 -8.26
N ASP A 55 0.84 8.44 -8.75
CA ASP A 55 1.15 8.55 -10.18
C ASP A 55 0.70 7.30 -10.95
N LEU A 56 0.92 6.11 -10.40
CA LEU A 56 0.50 4.83 -10.97
C LEU A 56 -1.03 4.65 -10.99
N ALA A 57 -1.72 5.09 -9.93
CA ALA A 57 -3.16 5.02 -9.74
C ALA A 57 -3.78 3.64 -10.09
N PRO A 58 -3.40 2.55 -9.39
CA PRO A 58 -4.12 1.28 -9.47
C PRO A 58 -5.62 1.44 -9.15
N ASP A 59 -6.46 0.56 -9.68
CA ASP A 59 -7.91 0.53 -9.41
C ASP A 59 -8.22 0.43 -7.90
N ALA A 60 -7.48 -0.44 -7.20
CA ALA A 60 -7.61 -0.62 -5.76
C ALA A 60 -6.26 -0.63 -5.05
N LEU A 61 -6.24 -0.11 -3.83
CA LEU A 61 -5.10 -0.11 -2.91
C LEU A 61 -5.54 -0.65 -1.56
N ILE A 62 -4.85 -1.69 -1.08
CA ILE A 62 -4.97 -2.20 0.29
C ILE A 62 -3.74 -1.76 1.07
N TYR A 63 -3.94 -0.94 2.08
CA TYR A 63 -2.88 -0.49 2.98
C TYR A 63 -3.03 -1.19 4.32
N VAL A 64 -2.01 -1.94 4.73
CA VAL A 64 -1.89 -2.59 6.04
C VAL A 64 -0.95 -1.78 6.93
N SER A 65 -1.29 -1.55 8.20
CA SER A 65 -0.46 -0.76 9.11
C SER A 65 -0.66 -1.10 10.57
N CYS A 66 0.45 -1.30 11.27
CA CYS A 66 0.51 -1.44 12.72
C CYS A 66 0.57 -0.10 13.48
N ASN A 67 0.60 1.05 12.79
CA ASN A 67 0.82 2.37 13.39
C ASN A 67 -0.18 3.43 12.88
N PRO A 68 -1.29 3.69 13.61
CA PRO A 68 -2.36 4.58 13.14
C PRO A 68 -1.92 6.03 12.82
N PRO A 69 -1.01 6.67 13.58
CA PRO A 69 -0.47 7.98 13.21
C PRO A 69 0.22 8.05 11.84
N THR A 70 1.09 7.10 11.49
CA THR A 70 1.79 7.11 10.20
C THR A 70 0.86 6.71 9.06
N LEU A 71 -0.08 5.78 9.31
CA LEU A 71 -1.19 5.50 8.42
C LEU A 71 -1.98 6.77 8.08
N ALA A 72 -2.41 7.55 9.08
CA ALA A 72 -3.18 8.77 8.85
C ALA A 72 -2.42 9.82 8.02
N ARG A 73 -1.10 9.94 8.24
CA ARG A 73 -0.22 10.80 7.41
C ARG A 73 -0.23 10.33 5.96
N ASP A 74 -0.05 9.04 5.73
CA ASP A 74 0.09 8.47 4.39
C ASP A 74 -1.24 8.51 3.62
N LEU A 75 -2.35 8.17 4.28
CA LEU A 75 -3.69 8.26 3.71
C LEU A 75 -4.04 9.67 3.25
N LYS A 76 -3.58 10.71 3.96
CA LYS A 76 -3.84 12.10 3.57
C LYS A 76 -3.31 12.41 2.17
N GLU A 77 -2.12 11.94 1.84
CA GLU A 77 -1.50 12.13 0.52
C GLU A 77 -2.10 11.18 -0.52
N LEU A 78 -2.37 9.93 -0.15
CA LEU A 78 -3.03 8.97 -1.05
C LEU A 78 -4.44 9.42 -1.44
N CYS A 79 -5.17 10.08 -0.54
CA CYS A 79 -6.51 10.61 -0.81
C CYS A 79 -6.55 11.76 -1.83
N GLU A 80 -5.41 12.21 -2.37
CA GLU A 80 -5.38 13.12 -3.52
C GLU A 80 -5.94 12.46 -4.78
N LYS A 81 -5.82 11.14 -4.89
CA LYS A 81 -6.37 10.36 -6.01
C LYS A 81 -7.25 9.20 -5.61
N PHE A 82 -7.14 8.70 -4.38
CA PHE A 82 -7.92 7.57 -3.93
C PHE A 82 -9.06 8.01 -2.99
N THR A 83 -10.13 7.24 -2.97
CA THR A 83 -11.21 7.34 -1.98
C THR A 83 -11.14 6.15 -1.03
N ILE A 84 -11.28 6.39 0.27
CA ILE A 84 -11.31 5.34 1.29
C ILE A 84 -12.68 4.67 1.28
N ASP A 85 -12.71 3.37 1.01
CA ASP A 85 -13.93 2.55 1.11
C ASP A 85 -14.16 2.01 2.50
N SER A 86 -13.11 1.53 3.15
CA SER A 86 -13.21 0.98 4.50
C SER A 86 -11.91 1.07 5.26
N VAL A 87 -12.03 1.14 6.59
CA VAL A 87 -10.93 1.09 7.55
C VAL A 87 -11.30 0.02 8.57
N THR A 88 -10.53 -1.06 8.64
CA THR A 88 -10.81 -2.22 9.49
C THR A 88 -9.67 -2.44 10.46
N PRO A 89 -9.84 -2.10 11.75
CA PRO A 89 -8.91 -2.49 12.81
C PRO A 89 -9.01 -3.99 13.09
N LEU A 90 -7.87 -4.63 13.32
CA LEU A 90 -7.70 -6.06 13.56
C LEU A 90 -6.83 -6.26 14.82
N ASP A 91 -7.40 -6.93 15.83
CA ASP A 91 -6.65 -7.36 17.02
C ASP A 91 -5.85 -8.63 16.70
N MET A 92 -4.66 -8.45 16.12
CA MET A 92 -3.73 -9.54 15.85
C MET A 92 -2.85 -9.89 17.05
N PHE A 93 -2.84 -9.03 18.09
CA PHE A 93 -1.98 -9.15 19.26
C PHE A 93 -2.79 -8.95 20.56
N PRO A 94 -3.64 -9.92 20.94
CA PRO A 94 -4.49 -9.78 22.11
C PRO A 94 -3.68 -9.51 23.37
N GLN A 95 -4.24 -8.68 24.27
CA GLN A 95 -3.62 -8.27 25.53
C GLN A 95 -2.38 -7.38 25.35
N THR A 96 -2.17 -6.80 24.17
CA THR A 96 -1.17 -5.75 23.93
C THR A 96 -1.86 -4.44 23.58
N ALA A 97 -1.07 -3.37 23.45
CA ALA A 97 -1.55 -2.09 22.91
C ALA A 97 -1.43 -2.01 21.38
N GLU A 98 -0.90 -3.04 20.73
CA GLU A 98 -0.70 -3.05 19.28
C GLU A 98 -2.02 -3.31 18.55
N ILE A 99 -2.16 -2.70 17.39
CA ILE A 99 -3.34 -2.82 16.53
C ILE A 99 -2.88 -2.85 15.09
N GLU A 100 -3.40 -3.79 14.31
CA GLU A 100 -3.21 -3.82 12.87
C GLU A 100 -4.42 -3.16 12.21
N VAL A 101 -4.23 -2.36 11.16
CA VAL A 101 -5.33 -1.69 10.45
C VAL A 101 -5.20 -1.96 8.96
N ALA A 102 -6.24 -2.56 8.37
CA ALA A 102 -6.37 -2.70 6.93
C ALA A 102 -7.29 -1.61 6.38
N VAL A 103 -6.80 -0.85 5.40
CA VAL A 103 -7.55 0.19 4.71
C VAL A 103 -7.72 -0.21 3.26
N HIS A 104 -8.96 -0.19 2.78
CA HIS A 104 -9.28 -0.38 1.37
C HIS A 104 -9.56 0.98 0.74
N LEU A 105 -8.86 1.27 -0.36
CA LEU A 105 -9.05 2.46 -1.16
C LEU A 105 -9.27 2.09 -2.64
N HIS A 106 -10.01 2.91 -3.37
CA HIS A 106 -10.16 2.84 -4.83
C HIS A 106 -9.81 4.19 -5.47
N ALA A 107 -9.33 4.17 -6.72
CA ALA A 107 -9.00 5.37 -7.49
C ALA A 107 -10.20 6.04 -8.17
#